data_AF-A0A8F4FNI2-F1
#
_entry.id   AF-A0A8F4FNI2-F1
#
_cell.length_a   1.000
_cell.length_b   1.000
_cell.length_c   1.000
_cell.angle_alpha   90.00
_cell.angle_beta   90.00
_cell.angle_gamma   90.00
#
_symmetry.space_group_name_H-M   'P 1'
#
loop_
_entity.id
_entity.type
_entity.pdbx_description
1 polymer ?
#
loop_
_entity_poly.entity_id
_entity_poly.type
_entity_poly.pdbx_seq_one_letter_code
_entity_poly.pdbx_strand_id
1 'polypeptide(L)'
;MTAGPAPEAHPAAPAGQRAVTATAVVATIGIVVALLGLFAGTRPLHTPTQDCGTAASFLLDGRVNELVDPSSPPKGTTKAEAEDNNATPCQERAANRARPAGAVVVAGTGAALVALFTELVLRWRLRRRANRRWLAEATAAAPPAPG
;
A
#
# COMPACT_ATOMS: atom_id res chain seq x y z
N MET A 1 29.63 -52.63 7.58
CA MET A 1 28.74 -51.70 6.85
C MET A 1 28.09 -50.81 7.90
N THR A 2 28.62 -49.60 8.10
CA THR A 2 28.08 -48.63 9.07
C THR A 2 26.90 -47.90 8.43
N ALA A 3 25.71 -48.01 9.05
CA ALA A 3 24.55 -47.23 8.65
C ALA A 3 24.84 -45.75 8.93
N GLY A 4 24.73 -44.90 7.90
CA GLY A 4 24.85 -43.45 8.05
C GLY A 4 23.71 -42.88 8.91
N PRO A 5 23.92 -41.75 9.60
CA PRO A 5 22.88 -41.14 10.42
C PRO A 5 21.67 -40.77 9.56
N ALA A 6 20.48 -41.14 10.05
CA ALA A 6 19.22 -40.80 9.39
C ALA A 6 19.08 -39.27 9.28
N PRO A 7 18.61 -38.74 8.14
CA PRO A 7 18.41 -37.30 7.98
C PRO A 7 17.42 -36.79 9.03
N GLU A 8 17.86 -35.80 9.82
CA GLU A 8 17.02 -35.13 10.81
C GLU A 8 15.81 -34.52 10.12
N ALA A 9 14.63 -35.07 10.41
CA ALA A 9 13.37 -34.51 9.95
C ALA A 9 13.14 -33.18 10.69
N HIS A 10 13.44 -32.06 10.03
CA HIS A 10 13.10 -30.75 10.55
C HIS A 10 11.58 -30.70 10.83
N PRO A 11 11.16 -30.34 12.05
CA PRO A 11 9.75 -30.27 12.39
C PRO A 11 9.07 -29.28 11.44
N ALA A 12 8.12 -29.78 10.66
CA ALA A 12 7.33 -28.96 9.75
C ALA A 12 6.60 -27.90 10.59
N ALA A 13 6.97 -26.62 10.40
CA ALA A 13 6.33 -25.51 11.08
C ALA A 13 4.79 -25.64 10.98
N PRO A 14 4.05 -25.49 12.09
CA PRO A 14 2.60 -25.70 12.10
C PRO A 14 1.96 -24.84 11.01
N ALA A 15 1.05 -25.41 10.22
CA ALA A 15 0.50 -24.79 9.01
C ALA A 15 -0.07 -23.37 9.22
N GLY A 16 -0.51 -23.05 10.44
CA GLY A 16 -0.95 -21.71 10.82
C GLY A 16 0.17 -20.66 10.89
N GLN A 17 1.40 -21.05 11.18
CA GLN A 17 2.54 -20.13 11.32
C GLN A 17 3.06 -19.68 9.95
N ARG A 18 3.07 -20.57 8.94
CA ARG A 18 3.44 -20.23 7.55
C ARG A 18 2.46 -19.28 6.89
N ALA A 19 1.16 -19.41 7.17
CA ALA A 19 0.14 -18.51 6.64
C ALA A 19 0.28 -17.09 7.20
N VAL A 20 0.62 -16.97 8.49
CA VAL A 20 0.83 -15.67 9.16
C VAL A 20 2.10 -14.97 8.65
N THR A 21 3.19 -15.71 8.38
CA THR A 21 4.39 -15.10 7.78
C THR A 21 4.13 -14.62 6.36
N ALA A 22 3.40 -15.39 5.54
CA ALA A 22 3.06 -14.99 4.18
C ALA A 22 2.18 -13.72 4.14
N THR A 23 1.15 -13.62 4.98
CA THR A 23 0.32 -12.40 5.06
C THR A 23 1.10 -11.19 5.53
N ALA A 24 2.00 -11.37 6.51
CA ALA A 24 2.86 -10.29 6.99
C ALA A 24 3.81 -9.77 5.89
N VAL A 25 4.40 -10.65 5.09
CA VAL A 25 5.24 -10.26 3.95
C VAL A 25 4.44 -9.47 2.92
N VAL A 26 3.26 -9.97 2.53
CA VAL A 26 2.38 -9.27 1.57
C VAL A 26 1.95 -7.90 2.09
N ALA A 27 1.58 -7.80 3.37
CA ALA A 27 1.21 -6.53 3.98
C ALA A 27 2.38 -5.55 3.99
N THR A 28 3.59 -6.02 4.32
CA THR A 28 4.81 -5.19 4.32
C THR A 28 5.11 -4.66 2.91
N ILE A 29 5.04 -5.53 1.90
CA ILE A 29 5.22 -5.11 0.50
C ILE A 29 4.16 -4.08 0.10
N GLY A 30 2.89 -4.31 0.44
CA GLY A 30 1.80 -3.36 0.16
C GLY A 30 2.02 -1.99 0.80
N ILE A 31 2.50 -1.95 2.04
CA ILE A 31 2.85 -0.71 2.74
C ILE A 31 4.01 0.00 2.04
N VAL A 32 5.09 -0.72 1.69
CA VAL A 32 6.24 -0.14 0.99
C VAL A 32 5.83 0.45 -0.35
N VAL A 33 5.01 -0.26 -1.13
CA VAL A 33 4.48 0.21 -2.42
C VAL A 33 3.62 1.47 -2.24
N ALA A 34 2.75 1.51 -1.23
CA ALA A 34 1.94 2.69 -0.94
C ALA A 34 2.80 3.90 -0.56
N LEU A 35 3.84 3.71 0.26
CA LEU A 35 4.77 4.78 0.64
C LEU A 35 5.56 5.30 -0.57
N LEU A 36 5.99 4.41 -1.47
CA LEU A 36 6.66 4.81 -2.71
C LEU A 36 5.73 5.62 -3.62
N GLY A 37 4.45 5.24 -3.73
CA GLY A 37 3.44 6.01 -4.46
C GLY A 37 3.20 7.39 -3.85
N LEU A 38 3.14 7.48 -2.52
CA LEU A 38 2.98 8.75 -1.80
C LEU A 38 4.19 9.67 -2.03
N PHE A 39 5.40 9.13 -1.90
CA PHE A 39 6.64 9.87 -2.13
C PHE A 39 6.75 10.38 -3.58
N ALA A 40 6.31 9.59 -4.55
CA ALA A 40 6.24 10.03 -5.95
C ALA A 40 5.25 11.17 -6.15
N GLY A 41 4.11 11.16 -5.44
CA GLY A 41 3.09 12.21 -5.49
C GLY A 41 3.48 13.53 -4.82
N THR A 42 4.41 13.50 -3.86
CA THR A 42 4.92 14.70 -3.17
C THR A 42 6.09 15.38 -3.90
N ARG A 43 6.58 14.83 -5.02
CA ARG A 43 7.70 15.45 -5.73
C ARG A 43 7.26 16.77 -6.39
N PRO A 44 8.04 17.86 -6.21
CA PRO A 44 7.74 19.13 -6.85
C PRO A 44 7.77 19.01 -8.37
N LEU A 45 6.77 19.60 -9.01
CA LEU A 45 6.73 19.88 -10.43
C LEU A 45 7.16 21.33 -10.59
N HIS A 46 8.43 21.54 -10.93
CA HIS A 46 8.94 22.85 -11.30
C HIS A 46 9.07 22.90 -12.82
N THR A 47 8.57 23.98 -13.40
CA THR A 47 8.94 24.39 -14.75
C THR A 47 9.77 25.67 -14.65
N PRO A 48 10.62 26.00 -15.64
CA PRO A 48 11.46 27.19 -15.59
C PRO A 48 10.68 28.51 -15.42
N THR A 49 9.39 28.48 -15.76
CA THR A 49 8.51 29.65 -15.86
C THR A 49 7.40 29.65 -14.82
N GLN A 50 7.05 28.50 -14.24
CA GLN A 50 5.95 28.36 -13.28
C GLN A 50 6.24 27.33 -12.20
N ASP A 51 5.82 27.69 -10.99
CA ASP A 51 5.89 26.84 -9.82
C ASP A 51 4.58 26.04 -9.69
N CYS A 52 4.50 24.90 -10.39
CA CYS A 52 3.30 24.05 -10.40
C CYS A 52 3.10 23.29 -9.06
N GLY A 53 3.92 23.52 -8.02
CA GLY A 53 3.77 22.89 -6.71
C GLY A 53 3.93 21.36 -6.75
N THR A 54 3.10 20.63 -6.01
CA THR A 54 3.10 19.15 -6.02
C THR A 54 1.80 18.62 -6.60
N ALA A 55 1.84 17.41 -7.15
CA ALA A 55 0.64 16.74 -7.65
C ALA A 55 -0.44 16.56 -6.56
N ALA A 56 -0.02 16.37 -5.31
CA ALA A 56 -0.91 16.28 -4.16
C ALA A 56 -1.63 17.60 -3.87
N SER A 57 -0.93 18.76 -3.93
CA SER A 57 -1.56 20.05 -3.71
C SER A 57 -2.54 20.44 -4.82
N PHE A 58 -2.31 20.03 -6.07
CA PHE A 58 -3.31 20.20 -7.14
C PHE A 58 -4.61 19.40 -6.88
N LEU A 59 -4.50 18.19 -6.35
CA LEU A 59 -5.66 17.35 -6.02
C LEU A 59 -6.40 17.82 -4.77
N LEU A 60 -5.70 18.37 -3.77
CA LEU A 60 -6.26 18.75 -2.48
C LEU A 60 -6.75 20.20 -2.44
N ASP A 61 -5.97 21.15 -2.98
CA ASP A 61 -6.29 22.58 -2.94
C ASP A 61 -7.11 23.06 -4.16
N GLY A 62 -7.31 22.20 -5.17
CA GLY A 62 -8.08 22.55 -6.36
C GLY A 62 -7.48 23.74 -7.13
N ARG A 63 -6.14 23.89 -7.12
CA ARG A 63 -5.47 25.01 -7.81
C ARG A 63 -5.84 25.04 -9.29
N VAL A 64 -6.13 26.24 -9.77
CA VAL A 64 -6.38 26.55 -11.18
C VAL A 64 -5.07 26.85 -11.91
N ASN A 65 -5.02 26.55 -13.21
CA ASN A 65 -3.86 26.83 -14.04
C ASN A 65 -3.57 28.33 -14.07
N GLU A 66 -2.35 28.71 -13.70
CA GLU A 66 -1.82 30.02 -14.03
C GLU A 66 -1.34 29.95 -15.48
N LEU A 67 -1.88 30.77 -16.36
CA LEU A 67 -1.44 30.85 -17.76
C LEU A 67 -0.52 32.06 -17.89
N VAL A 68 0.61 31.90 -18.59
CA VAL A 68 1.53 33.03 -18.84
C VAL A 68 0.98 33.87 -19.99
N ASP A 69 0.99 35.19 -19.87
CA ASP A 69 0.67 36.06 -21.00
C ASP A 69 1.82 36.04 -22.02
N PRO A 70 1.61 35.52 -23.25
CA PRO A 70 2.65 35.49 -24.27
C PRO A 70 3.08 36.88 -24.76
N SER A 71 2.25 37.90 -24.55
CA SER A 71 2.55 39.28 -24.92
C SER A 71 3.43 40.00 -23.89
N SER A 72 3.58 39.42 -22.69
CA SER A 72 4.47 39.91 -21.62
C SER A 72 5.16 38.75 -20.90
N PRO A 73 6.10 38.05 -21.56
CA PRO A 73 6.72 36.86 -20.98
C PRO A 73 7.62 37.23 -19.79
N PRO A 74 7.76 36.32 -18.80
CA PRO A 74 8.67 36.49 -17.67
C PRO A 74 10.12 36.72 -18.13
N LYS A 75 10.91 37.41 -17.29
CA LYS A 75 12.32 37.68 -17.60
C LYS A 75 13.07 36.38 -17.87
N GLY A 76 13.68 36.29 -19.05
CA GLY A 76 14.46 35.11 -19.46
C GLY A 76 13.66 34.06 -20.23
N THR A 77 12.40 34.33 -20.59
CA THR A 77 11.54 33.43 -21.36
C THR A 77 11.15 34.06 -22.69
N THR A 78 11.19 33.30 -23.78
CA THR A 78 10.71 33.77 -25.09
C THR A 78 9.20 33.67 -25.21
N LYS A 79 8.59 34.44 -26.13
CA LYS A 79 7.16 34.30 -26.46
C LYS A 79 6.81 32.87 -26.88
N ALA A 80 7.69 32.22 -27.66
CA ALA A 80 7.50 30.84 -28.11
C ALA A 80 7.49 29.86 -26.91
N GLU A 81 8.37 30.03 -25.92
CA GLU A 81 8.36 29.23 -24.69
C GLU A 81 7.13 29.50 -23.80
N ALA A 82 6.58 30.72 -23.81
CA ALA A 82 5.34 31.02 -23.10
C ALA A 82 4.13 30.34 -23.75
N GLU A 83 4.04 30.36 -25.09
CA GLU A 83 2.99 29.67 -25.85
C GLU A 83 3.07 28.14 -25.68
N ASP A 84 4.28 27.57 -25.75
CA ASP A 84 4.50 26.13 -25.56
C ASP A 84 4.16 25.68 -24.13
N ASN A 85 4.49 26.50 -23.11
CA ASN A 85 4.10 26.20 -21.73
C ASN A 85 2.59 26.26 -21.51
N ASN A 86 1.88 27.16 -22.19
CA ASN A 86 0.42 27.23 -22.13
C ASN A 86 -0.26 26.07 -22.88
N ALA A 87 0.40 25.48 -23.88
CA ALA A 87 -0.13 24.34 -24.62
C ALA A 87 -0.26 23.07 -23.77
N THR A 88 0.54 22.94 -22.69
CA THR A 88 0.38 21.88 -21.69
C THR A 88 0.23 22.48 -20.28
N PRO A 89 -1.00 22.75 -19.82
CA PRO A 89 -1.22 23.39 -18.53
C PRO A 89 -0.62 22.60 -17.36
N CYS A 90 -0.23 23.28 -16.27
CA CYS A 90 0.30 22.65 -15.06
C CYS A 90 -0.62 21.51 -14.56
N GLN A 91 -1.95 21.67 -14.66
CA GLN A 91 -2.92 20.66 -14.25
C GLN A 91 -2.80 19.35 -15.04
N GLU A 92 -2.55 19.42 -16.35
CA GLU A 92 -2.43 18.22 -17.17
C GLU A 92 -1.11 17.48 -16.89
N ARG A 93 -0.03 18.23 -16.68
CA ARG A 93 1.26 17.69 -16.24
C ARG A 93 1.18 17.06 -14.84
N ALA A 94 0.51 17.74 -13.91
CA ALA A 94 0.24 17.23 -12.57
C ALA A 94 -0.64 15.97 -12.62
N ALA A 95 -1.72 15.96 -13.41
CA ALA A 95 -2.60 14.81 -13.56
C ALA A 95 -1.90 13.60 -14.17
N ASN A 96 -1.08 13.80 -15.21
CA ASN A 96 -0.32 12.70 -15.83
C ASN A 96 0.71 12.07 -14.88
N ARG A 97 1.22 12.84 -13.91
CA ARG A 97 2.12 12.31 -12.87
C ARG A 97 1.35 11.73 -11.68
N ALA A 98 0.21 12.31 -11.33
CA ALA A 98 -0.63 11.89 -10.21
C ALA A 98 -1.36 10.57 -10.48
N ARG A 99 -1.82 10.34 -11.72
CA ARG A 99 -2.57 9.13 -12.11
C ARG A 99 -1.81 7.83 -11.79
N PRO A 100 -0.57 7.62 -12.28
CA PRO A 100 0.18 6.40 -11.98
C PRO A 100 0.54 6.31 -10.49
N ALA A 101 0.91 7.43 -9.85
CA ALA A 101 1.20 7.44 -8.43
C ALA A 101 -0.02 7.05 -7.58
N GLY A 102 -1.19 7.64 -7.88
CA GLY A 102 -2.46 7.33 -7.24
C GLY A 102 -2.87 5.87 -7.46
N ALA A 103 -2.70 5.33 -8.67
CA ALA A 103 -2.96 3.93 -8.95
C ALA A 103 -2.10 2.99 -8.09
N VAL A 104 -0.80 3.30 -7.94
CA VAL A 104 0.12 2.54 -7.08
C VAL A 104 -0.29 2.62 -5.61
N VAL A 105 -0.67 3.81 -5.11
CA VAL A 105 -1.15 3.96 -3.74
C VAL A 105 -2.42 3.13 -3.50
N VAL A 106 -3.43 3.27 -4.36
CA VAL A 106 -4.70 2.53 -4.23
C VAL A 106 -4.46 1.02 -4.27
N ALA A 107 -3.64 0.54 -5.19
CA ALA A 107 -3.31 -0.87 -5.30
C ALA A 107 -2.55 -1.39 -4.06
N GLY A 108 -1.52 -0.65 -3.61
CA GLY A 108 -0.72 -1.01 -2.43
C GLY A 108 -1.56 -1.05 -1.15
N THR A 109 -2.38 -0.03 -0.93
CA THR A 109 -3.30 0.04 0.21
C THR A 109 -4.36 -1.07 0.15
N GLY A 110 -4.94 -1.33 -1.02
CA GLY A 110 -5.90 -2.42 -1.21
C GLY A 110 -5.31 -3.78 -0.87
N ALA A 111 -4.11 -4.07 -1.37
CA ALA A 111 -3.40 -5.32 -1.06
C ALA A 111 -3.12 -5.46 0.45
N ALA A 112 -2.66 -4.38 1.10
CA ALA A 112 -2.40 -4.39 2.54
C ALA A 112 -3.67 -4.64 3.36
N LEU A 113 -4.80 -4.03 2.99
CA LEU A 113 -6.09 -4.24 3.67
C LEU A 113 -6.60 -5.68 3.51
N VAL A 114 -6.49 -6.26 2.32
CA VAL A 114 -6.88 -7.66 2.08
C VAL A 114 -6.00 -8.62 2.89
N ALA A 115 -4.69 -8.37 2.96
CA ALA A 115 -3.77 -9.17 3.78
C ALA A 115 -4.14 -9.09 5.27
N LEU A 116 -4.38 -7.88 5.79
CA LEU A 116 -4.80 -7.65 7.17
C LEU A 116 -6.12 -8.37 7.49
N PHE A 117 -7.11 -8.25 6.61
CA PHE A 117 -8.40 -8.89 6.79
C PHE A 117 -8.28 -10.42 6.79
N THR A 118 -7.48 -10.97 5.87
CA THR A 118 -7.20 -12.40 5.82
C THR A 118 -6.57 -12.89 7.12
N GLU A 119 -5.58 -12.16 7.65
CA GLU A 119 -4.93 -12.51 8.90
C GLU A 119 -5.89 -12.43 10.10
N LEU A 120 -6.73 -11.40 10.17
CA LEU A 120 -7.78 -11.27 11.19
C LEU A 120 -8.74 -12.46 11.17
N VAL A 121 -9.21 -12.85 9.98
CA VAL A 121 -10.10 -14.00 9.80
C VAL A 121 -9.41 -15.30 10.22
N LEU A 122 -8.14 -15.51 9.84
CA LEU A 122 -7.39 -16.70 10.23
C LEU A 122 -7.18 -16.76 11.75
N ARG A 123 -6.74 -15.67 12.37
CA ARG A 123 -6.57 -15.57 13.84
C ARG A 123 -7.88 -15.82 14.57
N TRP A 124 -9.00 -15.27 14.08
CA TRP A 124 -10.32 -15.49 14.65
C TRP A 124 -10.78 -16.95 14.52
N ARG A 125 -10.58 -17.59 13.36
CA ARG A 125 -10.91 -19.01 13.16
C ARG A 125 -10.08 -19.92 14.07
N LEU A 126 -8.79 -19.64 14.24
CA LEU A 126 -7.91 -20.39 15.12
C LEU A 126 -8.33 -20.25 16.59
N ARG A 127 -8.62 -19.01 17.04
CA ARG A 127 -9.15 -18.76 18.40
C ARG A 127 -10.47 -19.47 18.63
N ARG A 128 -11.41 -19.44 17.68
CA ARG A 128 -12.68 -20.17 17.79
C ARG A 128 -12.48 -21.68 17.92
N ARG A 129 -11.54 -22.26 17.19
CA ARG A 129 -11.22 -23.70 17.30
C ARG A 129 -10.62 -24.03 18.67
N ALA A 130 -9.70 -23.21 19.17
CA ALA A 130 -9.12 -23.39 20.50
C ALA A 130 -10.18 -23.31 21.60
N ASN A 131 -11.05 -22.29 21.57
CA ASN A 131 -12.14 -22.16 22.54
C ASN A 131 -13.11 -23.35 22.51
N ARG A 132 -13.43 -23.89 21.33
CA ARG A 132 -14.29 -25.08 21.21
C ARG A 132 -13.65 -26.33 21.83
N ARG A 133 -12.34 -26.52 21.65
CA ARG A 133 -11.62 -27.64 22.28
C ARG A 133 -11.63 -27.52 23.79
N TRP A 134 -11.32 -26.33 24.30
CA TRP A 134 -11.33 -26.07 25.73
C TRP A 134 -12.73 -26.30 26.36
N LEU A 135 -13.80 -25.87 25.69
CA LEU A 135 -15.17 -26.14 26.14
C LEU A 135 -15.51 -27.64 26.11
N ALA A 136 -15.08 -28.37 25.09
CA ALA A 136 -15.30 -29.81 25.01
C ALA A 136 -14.54 -30.57 26.12
N GLU A 137 -13.30 -30.20 26.39
CA GLU A 137 -12.50 -30.74 27.49
C GLU A 137 -13.14 -30.43 28.85
N ALA A 138 -13.61 -29.20 29.07
CA ALA A 138 -14.30 -28.80 30.30
C ALA A 138 -15.62 -29.56 30.50
N THR A 139 -16.36 -29.82 29.41
CA THR A 139 -17.61 -30.60 29.47
C THR A 139 -17.34 -32.08 29.76
N ALA A 140 -16.29 -32.65 29.18
CA ALA A 140 -15.91 -34.04 29.41
C ALA A 140 -15.38 -34.28 30.84
N ALA A 141 -14.82 -33.26 31.49
CA ALA A 141 -14.32 -33.32 32.86
C ALA A 141 -15.41 -33.10 33.93
N ALA A 142 -16.64 -32.73 33.55
CA ALA A 142 -17.71 -32.50 34.50
C ALA A 142 -18.21 -33.82 35.12
N PRO A 143 -18.30 -33.93 36.46
CA PRO A 143 -18.82 -35.14 37.10
C PRO A 143 -20.31 -35.35 36.74
N PRO A 144 -20.79 -36.61 36.67
CA PRO A 144 -22.20 -36.88 36.41
C PRO A 144 -23.06 -36.27 37.52
N ALA A 145 -24.22 -35.72 37.14
CA ALA A 145 -25.16 -35.15 38.09
C ALA A 145 -25.64 -36.24 39.08
N PRO A 146 -25.79 -35.92 40.38
CA PRO A 146 -26.32 -36.86 41.35
C PRO A 146 -27.77 -37.21 40.99
N GLY A 147 -28.04 -38.50 40.84
CA GLY A 147 -29.37 -39.07 40.62
C GLY A 147 -30.06 -39.45 41.93
#